data_AF-A0A1G1GDH8-F1
#
_entry.id   AF-A0A1G1GDH8-F1
#
_cell.length_a   1.000
_cell.length_b   1.000
_cell.length_c   1.000
_cell.angle_alpha   90.00
_cell.angle_beta   90.00
_cell.angle_gamma   90.00
#
_symmetry.space_group_name_H-M   'P 1'
#
loop_
_entity.id
_entity.type
_entity.pdbx_description
1 polymer ?
#
loop_
_entity_poly.entity_id
_entity_poly.type
_entity_poly.pdbx_seq_one_letter_code
_entity_poly.pdbx_strand_id
1 'polypeptide(L)'
;HCVLENNQVSRCRARMNKDGVLYSRVYGKPCAVHVDPIEKKPFFHFLPGTTAFSIATAGCVLSCKFCQNWQISQARPEDTDTYDLPPDKVLSQAVSNGCRSIAYTYTEPTVFYEYMYDTAIIARKNKVRNVMHSCGYINEKPLRELSKYMDAADIDLKGFTEDFYSRICSGSLKPVLNSLAVLKDEGVWLEITNLVIPTLNDDMKKISEMCRWIQKNLGPDVPIHFSRFFPHYKLKNLPPTPLETLTEARNAAMGAGLKFVYIGNIRHEGESTFCPKCKRVIVERIGYFVKQNNIENDKCRFCGTSISGVWT
;
A
#
# COMPACT_ATOMS: atom_id res chain seq x y z
N HIS A 1 1.60 17.24 -11.99
CA HIS A 1 3.00 17.24 -12.45
C HIS A 1 3.88 18.02 -11.48
N CYS A 2 5.15 17.63 -11.31
CA CYS A 2 6.12 18.36 -10.48
C CYS A 2 6.94 19.28 -11.39
N VAL A 3 6.50 20.53 -11.51
CA VAL A 3 7.21 21.57 -12.28
C VAL A 3 7.81 22.52 -11.25
N LEU A 4 9.12 22.70 -11.31
CA LEU A 4 9.89 23.47 -10.32
C LEU A 4 10.78 24.48 -11.04
N GLU A 5 10.92 25.67 -10.46
CA GLU A 5 11.93 26.65 -10.86
C GLU A 5 13.35 26.15 -10.53
N ASN A 6 14.38 26.75 -11.13
CA ASN A 6 15.76 26.37 -10.84
C ASN A 6 16.07 26.55 -9.34
N ASN A 7 16.73 25.57 -8.72
CA ASN A 7 17.01 25.46 -7.28
C ASN A 7 15.78 25.35 -6.36
N GLN A 8 14.57 25.24 -6.91
CA GLN A 8 13.37 25.06 -6.10
C GLN A 8 13.26 23.62 -5.59
N VAL A 9 12.90 23.49 -4.31
CA VAL A 9 12.56 22.21 -3.67
C VAL A 9 11.07 21.92 -3.86
N SER A 10 10.77 20.68 -4.26
CA SER A 10 9.40 20.17 -4.38
C SER A 10 8.62 20.22 -3.07
N ARG A 11 7.29 20.22 -3.19
CA ARG A 11 6.37 20.10 -2.04
C ARG A 11 6.60 18.84 -1.21
N CYS A 12 6.95 17.72 -1.85
CA CYS A 12 7.27 16.48 -1.13
C CYS A 12 8.64 16.50 -0.44
N ARG A 13 9.43 17.56 -0.63
CA ARG A 13 10.75 17.80 -0.04
C ARG A 13 11.85 16.83 -0.51
N ALA A 14 11.49 15.78 -1.23
CA ALA A 14 12.41 14.77 -1.73
C ALA A 14 13.08 15.13 -3.08
N ARG A 15 12.56 16.14 -3.80
CA ARG A 15 13.08 16.56 -5.12
C ARG A 15 13.54 18.00 -5.15
N MET A 16 14.53 18.29 -5.97
CA MET A 16 14.98 19.65 -6.31
C MET A 16 15.27 19.74 -7.80
N ASN A 17 14.91 20.85 -8.44
CA ASN A 17 15.37 21.14 -9.80
C ASN A 17 16.74 21.82 -9.73
N LYS A 18 17.72 21.29 -10.47
CA LYS A 18 19.01 21.93 -10.69
C LYS A 18 19.28 21.96 -12.19
N ASP A 19 19.33 23.16 -12.74
CA ASP A 19 19.60 23.49 -14.13
C ASP A 19 18.72 22.72 -15.13
N GLY A 20 17.43 22.58 -14.79
CA GLY A 20 16.41 21.92 -15.61
C GLY A 20 16.28 20.41 -15.38
N VAL A 21 17.11 19.83 -14.51
CA VAL A 21 17.07 18.41 -14.16
C VAL A 21 16.49 18.22 -12.75
N LEU A 22 15.49 17.34 -12.63
CA LEU A 22 14.88 17.01 -11.35
C LEU A 22 15.71 15.95 -10.62
N TYR A 23 16.43 16.35 -9.57
CA TYR A 23 17.26 15.46 -8.75
C TYR A 23 16.51 14.96 -7.52
N SER A 24 16.76 13.69 -7.18
CA SER A 24 16.38 13.12 -5.88
C SER A 24 17.34 13.59 -4.79
N ARG A 25 16.79 14.05 -3.66
CA ARG A 25 17.52 14.43 -2.45
C ARG A 25 17.68 13.27 -1.46
N VAL A 26 17.05 12.14 -1.76
CA VAL A 26 16.88 11.00 -0.83
C VAL A 26 17.36 9.66 -1.42
N TYR A 27 18.00 9.67 -2.59
CA TYR A 27 18.48 8.46 -3.25
C TYR A 27 19.51 7.73 -2.38
N GLY A 28 19.28 6.44 -2.12
CA GLY A 28 20.16 5.61 -1.28
C GLY A 28 20.17 6.02 0.20
N LYS A 29 19.25 6.90 0.63
CA LYS A 29 19.19 7.48 1.98
C LYS A 29 17.84 7.23 2.65
N PRO A 30 17.45 5.97 2.89
CA PRO A 30 16.23 5.70 3.66
C PRO A 30 16.40 6.23 5.09
N CYS A 31 15.30 6.70 5.68
CA CYS A 31 15.23 7.11 7.08
C CYS A 31 14.51 6.08 7.96
N ALA A 32 13.96 5.02 7.34
CA ALA A 32 13.39 3.87 8.04
C ALA A 32 13.77 2.59 7.28
N VAL A 33 14.25 1.60 8.02
CA VAL A 33 14.68 0.29 7.51
C VAL A 33 14.26 -0.76 8.52
N HIS A 34 13.43 -1.71 8.12
CA HIS A 34 12.92 -2.76 9.00
C HIS A 34 12.72 -4.09 8.26
N VAL A 35 12.83 -5.20 8.98
CA VAL A 35 12.31 -6.48 8.54
C VAL A 35 10.97 -6.68 9.24
N ASP A 36 9.86 -6.62 8.50
CA ASP A 36 8.55 -6.98 9.07
C ASP A 36 7.82 -8.03 8.21
N PRO A 37 6.79 -8.68 8.78
CA PRO A 37 5.88 -9.53 8.02
C PRO A 37 5.25 -8.78 6.84
N ILE A 38 4.96 -9.52 5.77
CA ILE A 38 4.28 -9.00 4.58
C ILE A 38 2.86 -8.51 4.92
N GLU A 39 2.21 -9.14 5.92
CA GLU A 39 0.89 -8.79 6.44
C GLU A 39 0.81 -7.37 7.02
N LYS A 40 1.95 -6.78 7.43
CA LYS A 40 1.98 -5.40 7.94
C LYS A 40 1.82 -4.36 6.81
N LYS A 41 2.05 -4.74 5.54
CA LYS A 41 1.87 -3.90 4.34
C LYS A 41 0.58 -4.32 3.61
N PRO A 42 -0.49 -4.52 4.40
CA PRO A 42 -1.69 -5.34 4.17
C PRO A 42 -1.72 -6.42 3.08
N PHE A 43 -0.60 -6.98 2.65
CA PHE A 43 -0.56 -7.99 1.59
C PHE A 43 -1.01 -9.35 2.11
N PHE A 44 -2.31 -9.64 2.02
CA PHE A 44 -2.88 -10.90 2.52
C PHE A 44 -2.92 -11.99 1.45
N HIS A 45 -2.72 -11.62 0.20
CA HIS A 45 -2.72 -12.52 -0.96
C HIS A 45 -1.38 -12.47 -1.70
N PHE A 46 -0.32 -12.00 -1.05
CA PHE A 46 1.02 -12.00 -1.60
C PHE A 46 2.01 -12.55 -0.58
N LEU A 47 2.50 -13.76 -0.83
CA LEU A 47 3.49 -14.47 -0.03
C LEU A 47 3.19 -14.48 1.49
N PRO A 48 1.98 -14.87 1.91
CA PRO A 48 1.56 -14.78 3.31
C PRO A 48 2.50 -15.57 4.24
N GLY A 49 2.77 -15.02 5.42
CA GLY A 49 3.64 -15.59 6.46
C GLY A 49 5.13 -15.33 6.24
N THR A 50 5.49 -14.55 5.22
CA THR A 50 6.89 -14.27 4.87
C THR A 50 7.29 -12.86 5.32
N THR A 51 8.59 -12.59 5.35
CA THR A 51 9.14 -11.29 5.73
C THR A 51 9.56 -10.47 4.52
N ALA A 52 9.41 -9.16 4.65
CA ALA A 52 9.82 -8.17 3.66
C ALA A 52 10.84 -7.19 4.24
N PHE A 53 11.90 -6.94 3.48
CA PHE A 53 12.90 -5.92 3.79
C PHE A 53 12.34 -4.54 3.40
N SER A 54 12.02 -3.73 4.39
CA SER A 54 11.13 -2.60 4.25
C SER A 54 11.88 -1.29 4.39
N ILE A 55 11.74 -0.42 3.40
CA ILE A 55 12.46 0.85 3.36
C ILE A 55 11.51 2.03 3.07
N ALA A 56 11.86 3.18 3.64
CA ALA A 56 11.23 4.46 3.35
C ALA A 56 12.23 5.61 3.44
N THR A 57 12.03 6.65 2.65
CA THR A 57 12.76 7.91 2.78
C THR A 57 11.88 9.01 3.37
N ALA A 58 12.50 10.11 3.76
CA ALA A 58 11.78 11.31 4.16
C ALA A 58 10.97 11.89 2.99
N GLY A 59 9.83 12.49 3.31
CA GLY A 59 8.95 13.18 2.35
C GLY A 59 7.76 12.35 1.87
N CYS A 60 6.74 13.05 1.36
CA CYS A 60 5.52 12.47 0.79
C CYS A 60 4.85 13.49 -0.12
N VAL A 61 4.22 13.03 -1.21
CA VAL A 61 3.53 13.90 -2.17
C VAL A 61 2.18 14.42 -1.64
N LEU A 62 1.60 13.74 -0.65
CA LEU A 62 0.37 14.15 0.04
C LEU A 62 0.67 14.70 1.44
N SER A 63 -0.30 15.44 1.99
CA SER A 63 -0.23 16.04 3.33
C SER A 63 -1.39 15.57 4.21
N CYS A 64 -1.67 14.27 4.20
CA CYS A 64 -2.79 13.64 4.92
C CYS A 64 -2.82 14.04 6.40
N LYS A 65 -3.93 14.64 6.85
CA LYS A 65 -4.11 15.08 8.25
C LYS A 65 -4.11 13.93 9.27
N PHE A 66 -4.33 12.70 8.81
CA PHE A 66 -4.35 11.48 9.60
C PHE A 66 -3.08 10.63 9.49
N CYS A 67 -2.03 11.13 8.83
CA CYS A 67 -0.83 10.31 8.55
C CYS A 67 -0.22 9.74 9.84
N GLN A 68 -0.05 8.41 9.88
CA GLN A 68 0.53 7.71 11.03
C GLN A 68 2.06 7.84 11.07
N ASN A 69 2.70 8.05 9.91
CA ASN A 69 4.14 8.25 9.75
C ASN A 69 4.47 9.72 9.44
N TRP A 70 3.72 10.66 10.02
CA TRP A 70 3.85 12.09 9.72
C TRP A 70 5.24 12.64 10.04
N GLN A 71 5.93 12.08 11.05
CA GLN A 71 7.26 12.49 11.48
C GLN A 71 8.32 12.35 10.38
N ILE A 72 8.19 11.37 9.49
CA ILE A 72 9.13 11.16 8.38
C ILE A 72 8.53 11.56 7.02
N SER A 73 7.22 11.37 6.82
CA SER A 73 6.56 11.74 5.56
C SER A 73 6.39 13.25 5.38
N GLN A 74 6.30 14.01 6.48
CA GLN A 74 6.15 15.47 6.45
C GLN A 74 7.44 16.20 6.87
N ALA A 75 8.54 15.46 7.07
CA ALA A 75 9.86 16.01 7.36
C ALA A 75 10.62 16.39 6.09
N ARG A 76 11.62 17.27 6.22
CA ARG A 76 12.66 17.41 5.19
C ARG A 76 13.67 16.27 5.37
N PRO A 77 14.40 15.86 4.31
CA PRO A 77 15.49 14.89 4.45
C PRO A 77 16.51 15.27 5.51
N GLU A 78 16.77 16.57 5.69
CA GLU A 78 17.70 17.11 6.69
C GLU A 78 17.20 16.97 8.13
N ASP A 79 15.89 16.78 8.33
CA ASP A 79 15.27 16.65 9.65
C ASP A 79 15.21 15.17 10.11
N THR A 80 15.80 14.24 9.33
CA THR A 80 15.75 12.80 9.60
C THR A 80 17.13 12.18 9.62
N ASP A 81 17.35 11.24 10.54
CA ASP A 81 18.50 10.35 10.47
C ASP A 81 18.34 9.39 9.28
N THR A 82 19.41 9.21 8.50
CA THR A 82 19.39 8.39 7.29
C THR A 82 20.50 7.35 7.30
N TYR A 83 20.24 6.23 6.64
CA TYR A 83 21.23 5.19 6.37
C TYR A 83 21.94 5.47 5.05
N ASP A 84 23.19 5.03 4.90
CA ASP A 84 23.85 4.90 3.59
C ASP A 84 23.56 3.51 3.01
N LEU A 85 22.45 3.41 2.29
CA LEU A 85 21.91 2.15 1.79
C LEU A 85 21.58 2.27 0.27
N PRO A 86 22.59 2.26 -0.61
CA PRO A 86 22.35 2.19 -2.05
C PRO A 86 21.66 0.86 -2.46
N PRO A 87 21.08 0.79 -3.68
CA PRO A 87 20.30 -0.36 -4.15
C PRO A 87 20.92 -1.74 -3.97
N ASP A 88 22.22 -1.88 -4.19
CA ASP A 88 22.98 -3.13 -4.03
C ASP A 88 23.07 -3.57 -2.56
N LYS A 89 23.21 -2.62 -1.63
CA LYS A 89 23.18 -2.89 -0.19
C LYS A 89 21.77 -3.25 0.28
N VAL A 90 20.72 -2.66 -0.30
CA VAL A 90 19.32 -3.06 -0.01
C VAL A 90 19.13 -4.54 -0.34
N LEU A 91 19.52 -4.97 -1.54
CA LEU A 91 19.42 -6.37 -1.94
C LEU A 91 20.23 -7.27 -1.00
N SER A 92 21.49 -6.92 -0.75
CA SER A 92 22.39 -7.71 0.10
C SER A 92 21.80 -7.88 1.50
N GLN A 93 21.25 -6.81 2.08
CA GLN A 93 20.59 -6.87 3.38
C GLN A 93 19.30 -7.69 3.35
N ALA A 94 18.46 -7.54 2.32
CA ALA A 94 17.25 -8.34 2.16
C ALA A 94 17.56 -9.85 2.13
N VAL A 95 18.56 -10.25 1.33
CA VAL A 95 19.00 -11.65 1.22
C VAL A 95 19.59 -12.15 2.55
N SER A 96 20.46 -11.36 3.19
CA SER A 96 21.08 -11.75 4.46
C SER A 96 20.08 -11.93 5.61
N ASN A 97 18.95 -11.21 5.56
CA ASN A 97 17.85 -11.33 6.51
C ASN A 97 16.80 -12.38 6.10
N GLY A 98 17.05 -13.15 5.03
CA GLY A 98 16.12 -14.17 4.54
C GLY A 98 14.77 -13.60 4.06
N CYS A 99 14.72 -12.32 3.71
CA CYS A 99 13.49 -11.69 3.23
C CYS A 99 13.16 -12.17 1.82
N ARG A 100 11.89 -12.50 1.57
CA ARG A 100 11.44 -12.94 0.25
C ARG A 100 11.14 -11.79 -0.69
N SER A 101 10.89 -10.62 -0.12
CA SER A 101 10.61 -9.40 -0.86
C SER A 101 11.27 -8.17 -0.25
N ILE A 102 11.38 -7.13 -1.06
CA ILE A 102 11.67 -5.75 -0.65
C ILE A 102 10.36 -4.95 -0.71
N ALA A 103 10.04 -4.25 0.37
CA ALA A 103 8.85 -3.42 0.49
C ALA A 103 9.21 -1.94 0.51
N TYR A 104 8.72 -1.18 -0.47
CA TYR A 104 8.82 0.27 -0.51
C TYR A 104 7.55 0.88 0.14
N THR A 105 7.66 1.45 1.35
CA THR A 105 6.50 1.67 2.22
C THR A 105 6.68 2.85 3.21
N TYR A 106 5.90 2.88 4.29
CA TYR A 106 5.78 3.85 5.40
C TYR A 106 5.45 5.30 5.02
N THR A 107 6.21 5.89 4.11
CA THR A 107 5.98 7.26 3.64
C THR A 107 5.23 7.23 2.31
N GLU A 108 5.93 7.45 1.21
CA GLU A 108 5.37 7.33 -0.13
C GLU A 108 6.48 6.97 -1.13
N PRO A 109 6.49 5.75 -1.67
CA PRO A 109 7.57 5.29 -2.54
C PRO A 109 7.75 6.07 -3.84
N THR A 110 6.69 6.70 -4.35
CA THR A 110 6.78 7.50 -5.58
C THR A 110 7.66 8.75 -5.41
N VAL A 111 7.92 9.22 -4.18
CA VAL A 111 8.83 10.37 -3.97
C VAL A 111 10.30 9.99 -4.13
N PHE A 112 10.65 8.71 -3.93
CA PHE A 112 11.99 8.16 -4.13
C PHE A 112 12.06 7.18 -5.32
N TYR A 113 11.26 7.47 -6.36
CA TYR A 113 11.07 6.66 -7.57
C TYR A 113 12.36 6.01 -8.12
N GLU A 114 13.43 6.76 -8.38
CA GLU A 114 14.65 6.21 -9.01
C GLU A 114 15.35 5.23 -8.07
N TYR A 115 15.35 5.52 -6.76
CA TYR A 115 15.93 4.62 -5.76
C TYR A 115 15.12 3.32 -5.67
N MET A 116 13.79 3.40 -5.67
CA MET A 116 12.92 2.22 -5.76
C MET A 116 13.14 1.45 -7.07
N TYR A 117 13.16 2.14 -8.21
CA TYR A 117 13.27 1.56 -9.54
C TYR A 117 14.59 0.80 -9.74
N ASP A 118 15.72 1.42 -9.40
CA ASP A 118 17.04 0.79 -9.51
C ASP A 118 17.16 -0.42 -8.58
N THR A 119 16.64 -0.30 -7.35
CA THR A 119 16.57 -1.41 -6.39
C THR A 119 15.73 -2.56 -6.95
N ALA A 120 14.57 -2.26 -7.54
CA ALA A 120 13.66 -3.26 -8.06
C ALA A 120 14.26 -4.06 -9.23
N ILE A 121 15.01 -3.39 -10.11
CA ILE A 121 15.75 -4.03 -11.20
C ILE A 121 16.74 -5.06 -10.65
N ILE A 122 17.55 -4.67 -9.66
CA ILE A 122 18.59 -5.53 -9.10
C ILE A 122 17.94 -6.68 -8.30
N ALA A 123 16.89 -6.40 -7.53
CA ALA A 123 16.15 -7.42 -6.79
C ALA A 123 15.56 -8.51 -7.69
N ARG A 124 14.91 -8.10 -8.79
CA ARG A 124 14.32 -9.03 -9.76
C ARG A 124 15.37 -9.94 -10.40
N LYS A 125 16.54 -9.40 -10.77
CA LYS A 125 17.67 -10.18 -11.30
C LYS A 125 18.15 -11.26 -10.31
N ASN A 126 17.96 -11.03 -9.02
CA ASN A 126 18.37 -11.92 -7.94
C ASN A 126 17.21 -12.71 -7.31
N LYS A 127 16.05 -12.78 -8.01
CA LYS A 127 14.87 -13.54 -7.58
C LYS A 127 14.28 -13.09 -6.22
N VAL A 128 14.56 -11.85 -5.80
CA VAL A 128 13.88 -11.21 -4.66
C VAL A 128 12.70 -10.41 -5.22
N ARG A 129 11.52 -10.59 -4.62
CA ARG A 129 10.28 -9.95 -5.08
C ARG A 129 10.22 -8.49 -4.67
N ASN A 130 9.50 -7.67 -5.42
CA ASN A 130 9.30 -6.25 -5.13
C ASN A 130 7.84 -5.95 -4.84
N VAL A 131 7.59 -5.23 -3.75
CA VAL A 131 6.24 -4.75 -3.41
C VAL A 131 6.27 -3.28 -3.03
N MET A 132 5.20 -2.55 -3.35
CA MET A 132 5.02 -1.17 -2.89
C MET A 132 3.71 -1.00 -2.13
N HIS A 133 3.75 -0.25 -1.03
CA HIS A 133 2.55 0.25 -0.35
C HIS A 133 2.54 1.77 -0.49
N SER A 134 1.58 2.30 -1.26
CA SER A 134 1.60 3.67 -1.76
C SER A 134 0.23 4.34 -1.68
N CYS A 135 0.20 5.68 -1.67
CA CYS A 135 -1.02 6.44 -1.93
C CYS A 135 -1.43 6.50 -3.42
N GLY A 136 -0.67 5.87 -4.32
CA GLY A 136 -1.00 5.77 -5.74
C GLY A 136 -0.94 7.10 -6.50
N TYR A 137 -0.22 8.09 -5.99
CA TYR A 137 -0.20 9.44 -6.57
C TYR A 137 1.01 9.64 -7.51
N ILE A 138 0.93 9.00 -8.68
CA ILE A 138 1.99 8.96 -9.71
C ILE A 138 1.38 9.14 -11.10
N ASN A 139 2.16 9.67 -12.05
CA ASN A 139 1.73 9.76 -13.44
C ASN A 139 1.76 8.38 -14.10
N GLU A 140 0.89 8.16 -15.09
CA GLU A 140 0.77 6.87 -15.76
C GLU A 140 2.07 6.36 -16.38
N LYS A 141 2.80 7.17 -17.15
CA LYS A 141 4.05 6.76 -17.82
C LYS A 141 5.08 6.15 -16.84
N PRO A 142 5.53 6.86 -15.78
CA PRO A 142 6.48 6.28 -14.83
C PRO A 142 5.90 5.10 -14.04
N LEU A 143 4.58 5.06 -13.81
CA LEU A 143 3.95 3.89 -13.17
C LEU A 143 4.06 2.65 -14.06
N ARG A 144 3.76 2.74 -15.35
CA ARG A 144 3.92 1.62 -16.30
C ARG A 144 5.37 1.16 -16.42
N GLU A 145 6.32 2.09 -16.41
CA GLU A 145 7.75 1.76 -16.40
C GLU A 145 8.15 0.98 -15.14
N LEU A 146 7.65 1.41 -13.98
CA LEU A 146 7.89 0.74 -12.69
C LEU A 146 7.21 -0.63 -12.60
N SER A 147 5.98 -0.76 -13.13
CA SER A 147 5.19 -2.01 -13.07
C SER A 147 5.92 -3.21 -13.66
N LYS A 148 6.82 -3.00 -14.62
CA LYS A 148 7.67 -4.07 -15.20
C LYS A 148 8.54 -4.79 -14.16
N TYR A 149 8.80 -4.14 -13.02
CA TYR A 149 9.66 -4.65 -11.96
C TYR A 149 8.95 -4.86 -10.62
N MET A 150 7.67 -4.50 -10.52
CA MET A 150 6.83 -4.72 -9.33
C MET A 150 6.09 -6.04 -9.42
N ASP A 151 6.10 -6.81 -8.33
CA ASP A 151 5.32 -8.05 -8.23
C ASP A 151 3.95 -7.79 -7.58
N ALA A 152 3.88 -6.86 -6.62
CA ALA A 152 2.63 -6.44 -5.99
C ALA A 152 2.59 -4.97 -5.58
N ALA A 153 1.37 -4.44 -5.46
CA ALA A 153 1.09 -3.10 -4.96
C ALA A 153 -0.12 -3.12 -4.02
N ASP A 154 0.02 -2.49 -2.84
CA ASP A 154 -1.11 -2.08 -2.01
C ASP A 154 -1.28 -0.58 -2.18
N ILE A 155 -2.46 -0.17 -2.65
CA ILE A 155 -2.77 1.25 -2.86
C ILE A 155 -3.79 1.72 -1.83
N ASP A 156 -3.42 2.75 -1.09
CA ASP A 156 -4.31 3.44 -0.17
C ASP A 156 -5.36 4.25 -0.95
N LEU A 157 -6.55 3.69 -1.17
CA LEU A 157 -7.71 4.43 -1.65
C LEU A 157 -8.37 5.13 -0.45
N LYS A 158 -7.80 6.28 -0.06
CA LYS A 158 -8.04 6.96 1.24
C LYS A 158 -9.47 7.49 1.43
N GLY A 159 -10.22 7.65 0.35
CA GLY A 159 -11.60 8.11 0.32
C GLY A 159 -12.16 7.98 -1.08
N PHE A 160 -13.43 8.33 -1.29
CA PHE A 160 -14.07 8.20 -2.59
C PHE A 160 -14.77 9.48 -3.06
N THR A 161 -14.25 10.63 -2.63
CA THR A 161 -14.69 11.95 -3.08
C THR A 161 -13.50 12.88 -3.29
N GLU A 162 -13.60 13.78 -4.27
CA GLU A 162 -12.58 14.82 -4.49
C GLU A 162 -12.47 15.76 -3.27
N ASP A 163 -13.58 16.01 -2.59
CA ASP A 163 -13.62 16.84 -1.38
C ASP A 163 -12.77 16.26 -0.24
N PHE A 164 -12.86 14.95 0.03
CA PHE A 164 -12.01 14.31 1.02
C PHE A 164 -10.53 14.44 0.65
N TYR A 165 -10.17 14.17 -0.62
CA TYR A 165 -8.79 14.27 -1.07
C TYR A 165 -8.26 15.70 -0.97
N SER A 166 -9.05 16.71 -1.36
CA SER A 166 -8.66 18.11 -1.29
C SER A 166 -8.47 18.57 0.17
N ARG A 167 -9.49 18.38 1.03
CA ARG A 167 -9.49 18.91 2.40
C ARG A 167 -8.63 18.13 3.39
N ILE A 168 -8.53 16.81 3.22
CA ILE A 168 -7.88 15.91 4.19
C ILE A 168 -6.49 15.48 3.71
N CYS A 169 -6.30 15.24 2.42
CA CYS A 169 -5.03 14.77 1.85
C CYS A 169 -4.23 15.86 1.12
N SER A 170 -4.88 16.98 0.78
CA SER A 170 -4.33 18.04 -0.07
C SER A 170 -3.84 17.51 -1.42
N GLY A 171 -4.65 16.63 -2.02
CA GLY A 171 -4.48 16.04 -3.35
C GLY A 171 -5.83 15.87 -4.05
N SER A 172 -5.91 14.96 -5.03
CA SER A 172 -7.13 14.62 -5.77
C SER A 172 -7.33 13.11 -5.88
N LEU A 173 -8.58 12.68 -6.08
CA LEU A 173 -8.96 11.26 -6.16
C LEU A 173 -8.55 10.66 -7.51
N LYS A 174 -8.77 11.38 -8.61
CA LYS A 174 -8.56 10.87 -9.98
C LYS A 174 -7.18 10.19 -10.21
N PRO A 175 -6.04 10.77 -9.78
CA PRO A 175 -4.74 10.11 -9.97
C PRO A 175 -4.64 8.74 -9.29
N VAL A 176 -5.28 8.56 -8.13
CA VAL A 176 -5.26 7.29 -7.39
C VAL A 176 -6.07 6.23 -8.14
N LEU A 177 -7.26 6.60 -8.65
CA LEU A 177 -8.08 5.71 -9.48
C LEU A 177 -7.37 5.30 -10.77
N ASN A 178 -6.66 6.24 -11.41
CA ASN A 178 -5.86 5.95 -12.59
C ASN A 178 -4.73 4.96 -12.26
N SER A 179 -4.03 5.14 -11.13
CA SER A 179 -2.96 4.21 -10.73
C SER A 179 -3.48 2.80 -10.47
N LEU A 180 -4.64 2.66 -9.83
CA LEU A 180 -5.29 1.35 -9.63
C LEU A 180 -5.58 0.65 -10.96
N ALA A 181 -6.14 1.39 -11.93
CA ALA A 181 -6.45 0.86 -13.25
C ALA A 181 -5.18 0.44 -14.02
N VAL A 182 -4.13 1.27 -13.99
CA VAL A 182 -2.84 0.98 -14.65
C VAL A 182 -2.15 -0.22 -14.03
N LEU A 183 -2.11 -0.34 -12.70
CA LEU A 183 -1.50 -1.49 -12.03
C LEU A 183 -2.22 -2.80 -12.39
N LYS A 184 -3.55 -2.74 -12.46
CA LYS A 184 -4.36 -3.89 -12.89
C LYS A 184 -4.09 -4.28 -14.34
N ASP A 185 -4.01 -3.30 -15.24
CA ASP A 185 -3.73 -3.47 -16.66
C ASP A 185 -2.33 -4.07 -16.91
N GLU A 186 -1.33 -3.62 -16.15
CA GLU A 186 0.06 -4.13 -16.19
C GLU A 186 0.23 -5.50 -15.49
N GLY A 187 -0.83 -6.07 -14.91
CA GLY A 187 -0.80 -7.40 -14.29
C GLY A 187 -0.05 -7.47 -12.95
N VAL A 188 0.18 -6.34 -12.29
CA VAL A 188 0.73 -6.29 -10.92
C VAL A 188 -0.31 -6.83 -9.94
N TRP A 189 0.09 -7.69 -8.98
CA TRP A 189 -0.85 -8.12 -7.94
C TRP A 189 -1.30 -6.91 -7.12
N LEU A 190 -2.61 -6.69 -7.06
CA LEU A 190 -3.17 -5.46 -6.49
C LEU A 190 -4.02 -5.77 -5.27
N GLU A 191 -3.72 -5.10 -4.17
CA GLU A 191 -4.58 -4.99 -2.99
C GLU A 191 -4.88 -3.51 -2.70
N ILE A 192 -5.96 -3.23 -1.99
CA ILE A 192 -6.41 -1.85 -1.72
C ILE A 192 -6.62 -1.70 -0.23
N THR A 193 -6.02 -0.66 0.36
CA THR A 193 -6.28 -0.29 1.75
C THR A 193 -7.15 0.98 1.82
N ASN A 194 -8.17 0.94 2.67
CA ASN A 194 -8.98 2.09 3.05
C ASN A 194 -8.98 2.24 4.56
N LEU A 195 -8.26 3.25 5.08
CA LEU A 195 -8.34 3.62 6.49
C LEU A 195 -9.66 4.37 6.71
N VAL A 196 -10.59 3.76 7.45
CA VAL A 196 -11.91 4.33 7.71
C VAL A 196 -11.81 5.28 8.89
N ILE A 197 -12.11 6.56 8.70
CA ILE A 197 -11.96 7.65 9.66
C ILE A 197 -13.35 8.19 9.98
N PRO A 198 -13.76 8.13 11.27
CA PRO A 198 -15.07 8.62 11.69
C PRO A 198 -15.37 10.03 11.19
N THR A 199 -16.61 10.29 10.78
CA THR A 199 -17.14 11.57 10.28
C THR A 199 -16.53 12.10 8.96
N LEU A 200 -15.53 11.43 8.39
CA LEU A 200 -14.78 11.94 7.23
C LEU A 200 -14.95 11.09 5.97
N ASN A 201 -14.77 9.77 6.07
CA ASN A 201 -14.92 8.84 4.93
C ASN A 201 -15.70 7.56 5.29
N ASP A 202 -16.43 7.58 6.42
CA ASP A 202 -17.23 6.48 6.95
C ASP A 202 -18.70 6.51 6.50
N ASP A 203 -19.06 7.36 5.53
CA ASP A 203 -20.38 7.31 4.88
C ASP A 203 -20.53 6.01 4.07
N MET A 204 -21.41 5.12 4.52
CA MET A 204 -21.67 3.83 3.88
C MET A 204 -22.17 3.95 2.44
N LYS A 205 -22.81 5.05 2.06
CA LYS A 205 -23.18 5.28 0.65
C LYS A 205 -21.92 5.44 -0.20
N LYS A 206 -20.93 6.21 0.28
CA LYS A 206 -19.65 6.42 -0.41
C LYS A 206 -18.75 5.20 -0.39
N ILE A 207 -18.71 4.45 0.70
CA ILE A 207 -18.01 3.15 0.74
C ILE A 207 -18.65 2.19 -0.27
N SER A 208 -19.98 2.14 -0.36
CA SER A 208 -20.66 1.28 -1.34
C SER A 208 -20.38 1.71 -2.79
N GLU A 209 -20.33 3.01 -3.07
CA GLU A 209 -19.90 3.55 -4.38
C GLU A 209 -18.47 3.12 -4.72
N MET A 210 -17.55 3.25 -3.77
CA MET A 210 -16.16 2.82 -3.91
C MET A 210 -16.06 1.32 -4.23
N CYS A 211 -16.78 0.48 -3.50
CA CYS A 211 -16.74 -0.97 -3.69
C CYS A 211 -17.30 -1.39 -5.05
N ARG A 212 -18.40 -0.76 -5.50
CA ARG A 212 -18.94 -0.99 -6.86
C ARG A 212 -17.96 -0.55 -7.93
N TRP A 213 -17.25 0.56 -7.72
CA TRP A 213 -16.21 1.00 -8.65
C TRP A 213 -15.06 -0.01 -8.72
N ILE A 214 -14.57 -0.50 -7.59
CA ILE A 214 -13.52 -1.53 -7.53
C ILE A 214 -13.97 -2.79 -8.27
N GLN A 215 -15.16 -3.30 -7.93
CA GLN A 215 -15.70 -4.51 -8.58
C GLN A 215 -15.80 -4.33 -10.10
N LYS A 216 -16.32 -3.18 -10.55
CA LYS A 216 -16.57 -2.92 -11.97
C LYS A 216 -15.27 -2.75 -12.77
N ASN A 217 -14.28 -2.05 -12.21
CA ASN A 217 -13.10 -1.62 -12.97
C ASN A 217 -11.89 -2.53 -12.74
N LEU A 218 -11.79 -3.21 -11.59
CA LEU A 218 -10.63 -4.01 -11.20
C LEU A 218 -10.97 -5.51 -11.02
N GLY A 219 -12.26 -5.81 -10.86
CA GLY A 219 -12.80 -7.16 -10.73
C GLY A 219 -13.06 -7.59 -9.28
N PRO A 220 -13.79 -8.70 -9.08
CA PRO A 220 -14.22 -9.16 -7.74
C PRO A 220 -13.10 -9.79 -6.90
N ASP A 221 -11.95 -10.06 -7.53
CA ASP A 221 -10.83 -10.78 -6.93
C ASP A 221 -9.78 -9.87 -6.29
N VAL A 222 -9.88 -8.55 -6.44
CA VAL A 222 -8.96 -7.58 -5.81
C VAL A 222 -9.32 -7.44 -4.32
N PRO A 223 -8.41 -7.79 -3.40
CA PRO A 223 -8.62 -7.60 -1.97
C PRO A 223 -8.81 -6.13 -1.60
N ILE A 224 -9.74 -5.89 -0.67
CA ILE A 224 -9.87 -4.59 -0.01
C ILE A 224 -9.77 -4.76 1.52
N HIS A 225 -9.01 -3.87 2.14
CA HIS A 225 -8.76 -3.82 3.57
C HIS A 225 -9.39 -2.57 4.18
N PHE A 226 -10.42 -2.74 4.98
CA PHE A 226 -10.96 -1.67 5.81
C PHE A 226 -10.20 -1.62 7.12
N SER A 227 -9.31 -0.64 7.23
CA SER A 227 -8.41 -0.53 8.37
C SER A 227 -8.96 0.44 9.41
N ARG A 228 -8.83 0.07 10.69
CA ARG A 228 -9.22 0.92 11.82
C ARG A 228 -8.31 2.15 11.93
N PHE A 229 -8.92 3.32 11.97
CA PHE A 229 -8.26 4.57 12.32
C PHE A 229 -8.00 4.64 13.83
N PHE A 230 -6.85 5.21 14.18
CA PHE A 230 -6.53 5.68 15.52
C PHE A 230 -6.13 7.15 15.47
N PRO A 231 -6.41 7.94 16.52
CA PRO A 231 -6.16 9.39 16.49
C PRO A 231 -4.66 9.70 16.41
N HIS A 232 -4.24 10.24 15.26
CA HIS A 232 -2.85 10.59 14.97
C HIS A 232 -2.74 11.97 14.31
N TYR A 233 -1.53 12.53 14.36
CA TYR A 233 -1.13 13.78 13.71
C TYR A 233 -2.08 14.95 13.98
N LYS A 234 -2.87 15.39 12.99
CA LYS A 234 -3.76 16.55 13.07
C LYS A 234 -5.22 16.18 13.39
N LEU A 235 -5.55 14.90 13.45
CA LEU A 235 -6.91 14.41 13.75
C LEU A 235 -7.00 13.75 15.14
N LYS A 236 -6.33 14.33 16.13
CA LYS A 236 -6.33 13.81 17.52
C LYS A 236 -7.69 13.94 18.22
N ASN A 237 -8.59 14.75 17.68
CA ASN A 237 -9.90 15.06 18.23
C ASN A 237 -11.01 14.07 17.82
N LEU A 238 -10.73 13.15 16.89
CA LEU A 238 -11.68 12.11 16.47
C LEU A 238 -11.44 10.83 17.28
N PRO A 239 -12.46 10.00 17.52
CA PRO A 239 -12.27 8.69 18.16
C PRO A 239 -11.66 7.67 17.18
N PRO A 240 -11.11 6.55 17.68
CA PRO A 240 -10.85 5.39 16.83
C PRO A 240 -12.13 4.92 16.12
N THR A 241 -12.01 4.36 14.91
CA THR A 241 -13.19 3.82 14.20
C THR A 241 -13.86 2.74 15.03
N PRO A 242 -15.19 2.76 15.21
CA PRO A 242 -15.91 1.64 15.80
C PRO A 242 -15.76 0.37 14.95
N LEU A 243 -15.73 -0.79 15.61
CA LEU A 243 -15.71 -2.09 14.90
C LEU A 243 -16.98 -2.26 14.04
N GLU A 244 -18.13 -1.81 14.53
CA GLU A 244 -19.41 -1.85 13.81
C GLU A 244 -19.31 -1.19 12.43
N THR A 245 -18.74 0.02 12.34
CA THR A 245 -18.51 0.73 11.08
C THR A 245 -17.64 -0.07 10.11
N LEU A 246 -16.61 -0.77 10.61
CA LEU A 246 -15.74 -1.61 9.78
C LEU A 246 -16.49 -2.87 9.29
N THR A 247 -17.33 -3.46 10.15
CA THR A 247 -18.19 -4.60 9.79
C THR A 247 -19.22 -4.21 8.74
N GLU A 248 -19.83 -3.03 8.85
CA GLU A 248 -20.74 -2.49 7.83
C GLU A 248 -20.02 -2.26 6.50
N ALA A 249 -18.82 -1.67 6.52
CA ALA A 249 -18.00 -1.49 5.32
C ALA A 249 -17.67 -2.85 4.67
N ARG A 250 -17.30 -3.85 5.48
CA ARG A 250 -17.04 -5.21 5.01
C ARG A 250 -18.28 -5.82 4.34
N ASN A 251 -19.44 -5.70 4.97
CA ASN A 251 -20.70 -6.20 4.43
C ASN A 251 -21.09 -5.50 3.12
N ALA A 252 -20.90 -4.18 3.03
CA ALA A 252 -21.15 -3.40 1.82
C ALA A 252 -20.26 -3.84 0.65
N ALA A 253 -18.97 -4.07 0.91
CA ALA A 253 -18.03 -4.57 -0.09
C ALA A 253 -18.37 -5.99 -0.58
N MET A 254 -18.73 -6.89 0.34
CA MET A 254 -19.18 -8.24 -0.01
C MET A 254 -20.49 -8.22 -0.79
N GLY A 255 -21.44 -7.35 -0.40
CA GLY A 255 -22.70 -7.12 -1.12
C GLY A 255 -22.51 -6.53 -2.52
N ALA A 256 -21.42 -5.78 -2.75
CA ALA A 256 -21.02 -5.32 -4.07
C ALA A 256 -20.37 -6.41 -4.94
N GLY A 257 -20.13 -7.61 -4.39
CA GLY A 257 -19.58 -8.76 -5.10
C GLY A 257 -18.06 -8.93 -4.97
N LEU A 258 -17.39 -8.18 -4.08
CA LEU A 258 -15.97 -8.40 -3.78
C LEU A 258 -15.81 -9.68 -2.94
N LYS A 259 -14.87 -10.55 -3.33
CA LYS A 259 -14.69 -11.88 -2.72
C LYS A 259 -13.83 -11.84 -1.47
N PHE A 260 -12.86 -10.93 -1.42
CA PHE A 260 -11.84 -10.84 -0.37
C PHE A 260 -11.89 -9.46 0.28
N VAL A 261 -12.48 -9.41 1.47
CA VAL A 261 -12.77 -8.18 2.19
C VAL A 261 -12.34 -8.33 3.64
N TYR A 262 -11.41 -7.48 4.03
CA TYR A 262 -10.69 -7.59 5.28
C TYR A 262 -10.98 -6.43 6.24
N ILE A 263 -10.88 -6.73 7.53
CA ILE A 263 -10.87 -5.73 8.60
C ILE A 263 -9.48 -5.76 9.22
N GLY A 264 -8.81 -4.62 9.21
CA GLY A 264 -7.45 -4.46 9.70
C GLY A 264 -7.35 -3.56 10.93
N ASN A 265 -6.18 -3.55 11.57
CA ASN A 265 -5.86 -2.74 12.76
C ASN A 265 -6.77 -2.99 13.98
N ILE A 266 -7.45 -4.14 14.03
CA ILE A 266 -8.22 -4.61 15.18
C ILE A 266 -8.32 -6.14 15.10
N ARG A 267 -8.27 -6.83 16.25
CA ARG A 267 -8.50 -8.28 16.32
C ARG A 267 -9.94 -8.58 15.90
N HIS A 268 -10.10 -9.30 14.80
CA HIS A 268 -11.41 -9.66 14.27
C HIS A 268 -11.28 -10.86 13.33
N GLU A 269 -12.31 -11.68 13.19
CA GLU A 269 -12.30 -12.80 12.21
C GLU A 269 -12.05 -12.33 10.77
N GLY A 270 -12.42 -11.08 10.48
CA GLY A 270 -12.20 -10.42 9.19
C GLY A 270 -10.73 -10.15 8.86
N GLU A 271 -9.76 -10.50 9.71
CA GLU A 271 -8.34 -10.51 9.35
C GLU A 271 -7.91 -11.82 8.64
N SER A 272 -8.77 -12.85 8.66
CA SER A 272 -8.52 -14.14 8.02
C SER A 272 -9.15 -14.25 6.63
N THR A 273 -8.56 -15.08 5.77
CA THR A 273 -9.06 -15.33 4.41
C THR A 273 -10.03 -16.51 4.42
N PHE A 274 -11.22 -16.29 3.86
CA PHE A 274 -12.26 -17.32 3.72
C PHE A 274 -12.42 -17.71 2.25
N CYS A 275 -12.66 -19.00 1.97
CA CYS A 275 -12.92 -19.46 0.62
C CYS A 275 -14.24 -18.86 0.10
N PRO A 276 -14.27 -18.21 -1.09
CA PRO A 276 -15.49 -17.58 -1.59
C PRO A 276 -16.60 -18.59 -1.91
N LYS A 277 -16.25 -19.86 -2.18
CA LYS A 277 -17.21 -20.95 -2.44
C LYS A 277 -17.67 -21.66 -1.16
N CYS A 278 -16.76 -22.33 -0.45
CA CYS A 278 -17.14 -23.18 0.68
C CYS A 278 -17.11 -22.48 2.05
N LYS A 279 -16.76 -21.19 2.10
CA LYS A 279 -16.74 -20.33 3.30
C LYS A 279 -15.86 -20.80 4.45
N ARG A 280 -15.05 -21.85 4.27
CA ARG A 280 -14.05 -22.29 5.26
C ARG A 280 -12.88 -21.30 5.31
N VAL A 281 -12.27 -21.16 6.48
CA VAL A 281 -11.03 -20.40 6.67
C VAL A 281 -9.91 -21.11 5.89
N ILE A 282 -9.33 -20.40 4.92
CA ILE A 282 -8.23 -20.89 4.09
C ILE A 282 -6.89 -20.25 4.43
N VAL A 283 -6.89 -19.07 5.05
CA VAL A 283 -5.70 -18.54 5.71
C VAL A 283 -6.14 -17.98 7.06
N GLU A 284 -5.74 -18.62 8.15
CA GLU A 284 -6.03 -18.15 9.51
C GLU A 284 -4.91 -17.19 9.94
N ARG A 285 -5.30 -15.96 10.26
CA ARG A 285 -4.40 -14.94 10.79
C ARG A 285 -4.77 -14.58 12.21
N ILE A 286 -3.71 -14.31 12.98
CA ILE A 286 -3.78 -13.62 14.26
C ILE A 286 -2.91 -12.37 14.09
N GLY A 287 -3.50 -11.31 13.55
CA GLY A 287 -2.83 -10.03 13.29
C GLY A 287 -1.87 -10.19 12.13
N TYR A 288 -0.58 -9.94 12.35
CA TYR A 288 0.45 -10.13 11.32
C TYR A 288 1.00 -11.56 11.24
N PHE A 289 0.50 -12.48 12.07
CA PHE A 289 0.96 -13.87 12.09
C PHE A 289 -0.01 -14.78 11.36
N VAL A 290 0.50 -15.57 10.41
CA VAL A 290 -0.26 -16.63 9.74
C VAL A 290 -0.16 -17.89 10.57
N LYS A 291 -1.27 -18.27 11.21
CA LYS A 291 -1.36 -19.48 12.01
C LYS A 291 -1.55 -20.73 11.14
N GLN A 292 -2.30 -20.60 10.06
CA GLN A 292 -2.56 -21.70 9.13
C GLN A 292 -2.73 -21.18 7.70
N ASN A 293 -2.15 -21.89 6.74
CA ASN A 293 -2.40 -21.67 5.32
C ASN A 293 -2.88 -22.99 4.67
N ASN A 294 -4.07 -22.96 4.10
CA ASN A 294 -4.82 -24.08 3.54
C ASN A 294 -5.03 -23.90 2.02
N ILE A 295 -4.12 -23.16 1.38
CA ILE A 295 -4.09 -22.97 -0.07
C ILE A 295 -3.00 -23.86 -0.65
N GLU A 296 -3.39 -24.69 -1.62
CA GLU A 296 -2.52 -25.64 -2.31
C GLU A 296 -2.66 -25.43 -3.81
N ASN A 297 -1.55 -25.17 -4.51
CA ASN A 297 -1.53 -24.88 -5.95
C ASN A 297 -2.58 -23.82 -6.35
N ASP A 298 -2.59 -22.70 -5.63
CA ASP A 298 -3.51 -21.57 -5.78
C ASP A 298 -5.01 -21.95 -5.63
N LYS A 299 -5.31 -23.05 -4.94
CA LYS A 299 -6.67 -23.54 -4.71
C LYS A 299 -6.97 -23.76 -3.23
N CYS A 300 -8.23 -23.59 -2.85
CA CYS A 300 -8.72 -23.99 -1.54
C CYS A 300 -8.60 -25.51 -1.39
N ARG A 301 -7.81 -25.98 -0.41
CA ARG A 301 -7.60 -27.42 -0.17
C ARG A 301 -8.89 -28.20 0.11
N PHE A 302 -9.96 -27.52 0.54
CA PHE A 302 -11.21 -28.17 0.96
C PHE A 302 -12.22 -28.38 -0.17
N CYS A 303 -12.19 -27.55 -1.22
CA CYS A 303 -13.20 -27.61 -2.29
C CYS A 303 -12.65 -27.38 -3.70
N GLY A 304 -11.33 -27.21 -3.85
CA GLY A 304 -10.65 -27.06 -5.13
C GLY A 304 -10.89 -25.73 -5.86
N THR A 305 -11.59 -24.77 -5.25
CA THR A 305 -11.82 -23.46 -5.87
C THR A 305 -10.52 -22.67 -5.95
N SER A 306 -10.20 -22.14 -7.13
CA SER A 306 -9.05 -21.24 -7.30
C SER A 306 -9.20 -20.00 -6.43
N ILE A 307 -8.12 -19.62 -5.75
CA ILE A 307 -8.04 -18.48 -4.87
C ILE A 307 -7.02 -17.52 -5.47
N SER A 308 -7.50 -16.38 -5.93
CA SER A 308 -6.68 -15.34 -6.55
C SER A 308 -5.62 -14.84 -5.57
N GLY A 309 -4.35 -14.82 -5.97
CA GLY A 309 -3.22 -14.38 -5.15
C GLY A 309 -1.89 -14.89 -5.68
N VAL A 310 -0.80 -14.46 -5.05
CA VAL A 310 0.56 -14.97 -5.24
C VAL A 310 0.94 -15.71 -3.97
N TRP A 311 0.76 -17.04 -3.97
CA TRP A 311 0.86 -17.86 -2.74
C TRP A 311 2.24 -18.48 -2.52
N THR A 312 3.08 -18.52 -3.56
CA THR A 312 4.43 -19.11 -3.53
C THR A 312 5.46 -18.25 -4.23
#